data_AF-A0A847HN20-F1
#
_entry.id   AF-A0A847HN20-F1
#
_cell.length_a   1.000
_cell.length_b   1.000
_cell.length_c   1.000
_cell.angle_alpha   90.00
_cell.angle_beta   90.00
_cell.angle_gamma   90.00
#
_symmetry.space_group_name_H-M   'P 1'
#
loop_
_entity.id
_entity.type
_entity.pdbx_description
1 polymer ?
#
loop_
_entity_poly.entity_id
_entity_poly.type
_entity_poly.pdbx_seq_one_letter_code
_entity_poly.pdbx_strand_id
1 'polypeptide(L)'
;MTVALADNVDQRFAASLANLESGEPPRRRQAIAFLEKLGGLRAFQVASALVGDSDPIVAAAARRICAESSKKGLILRNNLQAQPLAQKILIKDFYQLLDEVVFVIRRNLNRVVMDSFLFSIPKFALVTLIFLCPYFEVLKEVFAQGWIIFPAIFVYEAFWRPLIWSSTGAAVLEGFPENVLRRQSMKMSGVRFYRKILFLDLVESLLYAVVLTCVYAWYLNYFSSLWPAAIFFLFWAMIWVDSSCSTVARILISDSEARILWRSGYIGNFTLAIKLGMVLALLYLMIVGSSVSLLWIFGFDALLNGPILFLFGFVIAADALLDPFVMGYRILLTRLSLDPGCL
;
A
#
# COMPACT_ATOMS: atom_id res chain seq x y z
N MET A 1 7.61 15.30 -31.03
CA MET A 1 7.08 14.10 -31.72
C MET A 1 7.80 12.89 -31.17
N THR A 2 7.17 12.09 -30.31
CA THR A 2 7.77 10.91 -29.68
C THR A 2 6.76 9.75 -29.71
N VAL A 3 6.64 9.13 -30.87
CA VAL A 3 5.89 7.89 -31.10
C VAL A 3 6.87 6.95 -31.81
N ALA A 4 7.62 6.13 -31.06
CA ALA A 4 8.58 5.19 -31.66
C ALA A 4 8.99 3.98 -30.78
N LEU A 5 8.67 3.96 -29.48
CA LEU A 5 9.09 2.84 -28.61
C LEU A 5 8.07 1.69 -28.53
N ALA A 6 6.76 1.97 -28.60
CA ALA A 6 5.73 0.93 -28.54
C ALA A 6 5.70 0.07 -29.81
N ASP A 7 5.79 0.70 -31.00
CA ASP A 7 5.76 -0.01 -32.30
C ASP A 7 6.93 -0.99 -32.49
N ASN A 8 8.08 -0.71 -31.86
CA ASN A 8 9.29 -1.51 -32.00
C ASN A 8 9.23 -2.82 -31.17
N VAL A 9 8.53 -2.81 -30.04
CA VAL A 9 8.41 -4.00 -29.17
C VAL A 9 7.43 -5.01 -29.74
N ASP A 10 6.31 -4.55 -30.29
CA ASP A 10 5.32 -5.43 -30.93
C ASP A 10 5.87 -6.07 -32.22
N GLN A 11 6.63 -5.33 -33.04
CA GLN A 11 7.32 -5.89 -34.20
C GLN A 11 8.40 -6.91 -33.82
N ARG A 12 9.19 -6.64 -32.77
CA ARG A 12 10.20 -7.58 -32.26
C ARG A 12 9.57 -8.83 -31.66
N PHE A 13 8.41 -8.71 -31.01
CA PHE A 13 7.66 -9.85 -30.51
C PHE A 13 7.14 -10.72 -31.66
N ALA A 14 6.54 -10.11 -32.71
CA ALA A 14 6.11 -10.83 -33.89
C ALA A 14 7.26 -11.56 -34.62
N ALA A 15 8.41 -10.90 -34.77
CA ALA A 15 9.62 -11.51 -35.32
C ALA A 15 10.14 -12.68 -34.45
N SER A 16 9.99 -12.58 -33.12
CA SER A 16 10.37 -13.65 -32.19
C SER A 16 9.45 -14.88 -32.32
N LEU A 17 8.16 -14.69 -32.60
CA LEU A 17 7.23 -15.78 -32.89
C LEU A 17 7.61 -16.50 -34.19
N ALA A 18 7.87 -15.75 -35.27
CA ALA A 18 8.32 -16.32 -36.53
C ALA A 18 9.63 -17.13 -36.37
N ASN A 19 10.55 -16.65 -35.53
CA ASN A 19 11.79 -17.35 -35.21
C ASN A 19 11.57 -18.63 -34.38
N LEU A 20 10.54 -18.67 -33.52
CA LEU A 20 10.16 -19.89 -32.78
C LEU A 20 9.58 -20.97 -33.69
N GLU A 21 8.88 -20.56 -34.75
CA GLU A 21 8.27 -21.41 -35.77
C GLU A 21 9.27 -21.87 -36.85
N SER A 22 10.41 -21.18 -36.99
CA SER A 22 11.38 -21.40 -38.08
C SER A 22 12.10 -22.76 -38.11
N GLY A 23 11.82 -23.67 -37.16
CA GLY A 23 12.43 -25.01 -37.08
C GLY A 23 13.92 -25.06 -36.74
N GLU A 24 14.64 -23.94 -36.87
CA GLU A 24 16.08 -23.83 -36.62
C GLU A 24 16.40 -23.68 -35.12
N PRO A 25 17.13 -24.63 -34.49
CA PRO A 25 17.48 -24.57 -33.07
C PRO A 25 18.12 -23.24 -32.59
N PRO A 26 19.08 -22.62 -33.31
CA PRO A 26 19.70 -21.38 -32.84
C PRO A 26 18.73 -20.18 -32.84
N ARG A 27 17.84 -20.08 -33.83
CA ARG A 27 16.84 -19.00 -33.90
C ARG A 27 15.79 -19.14 -32.80
N ARG A 28 15.37 -20.37 -32.50
CA ARG A 28 14.43 -20.68 -31.41
C ARG A 28 15.00 -20.32 -30.04
N ARG A 29 16.29 -20.59 -29.81
CA ARG A 29 17.00 -20.21 -28.57
C ARG A 29 17.15 -18.69 -28.41
N GLN A 30 17.41 -17.97 -29.50
CA GLN A 30 17.46 -16.50 -29.45
C GLN A 30 16.07 -15.90 -29.14
N ALA A 31 15.02 -16.47 -29.73
CA ALA A 31 13.66 -16.02 -29.50
C ALA A 31 13.18 -16.28 -28.06
N ILE A 32 13.48 -17.45 -27.47
CA ILE A 32 13.10 -17.72 -26.07
C ILE A 32 13.87 -16.84 -25.08
N ALA A 33 15.15 -16.51 -25.36
CA ALA A 33 15.93 -15.57 -24.56
C ALA A 33 15.39 -14.14 -24.63
N PHE A 34 14.83 -13.74 -25.79
CA PHE A 34 14.12 -12.46 -25.90
C PHE A 34 12.82 -12.46 -25.10
N LEU A 35 12.04 -13.55 -25.14
CA LEU A 35 10.81 -13.70 -24.35
C LEU A 35 11.08 -13.67 -22.83
N GLU A 36 12.19 -14.26 -22.39
CA GLU A 36 12.63 -14.21 -20.99
C GLU A 36 12.92 -12.77 -20.54
N LYS A 37 13.57 -11.97 -21.39
CA LYS A 37 13.82 -10.53 -21.13
C LYS A 37 12.56 -9.68 -21.20
N LEU A 38 11.63 -10.01 -22.09
CA LEU A 38 10.37 -9.27 -22.26
C LEU A 38 9.47 -9.43 -21.01
N GLY A 39 9.31 -10.67 -20.55
CA GLY A 39 8.41 -11.01 -19.45
C GLY A 39 6.94 -10.65 -19.73
N GLY A 40 6.11 -10.73 -18.68
CA GLY A 40 4.69 -10.37 -18.74
C GLY A 40 3.79 -11.43 -19.40
N LEU A 41 2.52 -11.06 -19.63
CA LEU A 41 1.45 -11.98 -20.02
C LEU A 41 1.73 -12.69 -21.35
N ARG A 42 2.16 -11.94 -22.37
CA ARG A 42 2.39 -12.47 -23.73
C ARG A 42 3.55 -13.44 -23.77
N ALA A 43 4.66 -13.14 -23.10
CA ALA A 43 5.79 -14.06 -22.99
C ALA A 43 5.42 -15.33 -22.23
N PHE A 44 4.60 -15.21 -21.17
CA PHE A 44 4.12 -16.35 -20.41
C PHE A 44 3.18 -17.28 -21.23
N GLN A 45 2.30 -16.71 -22.07
CA GLN A 45 1.45 -17.50 -22.98
C GLN A 45 2.31 -18.35 -23.93
N VAL A 46 3.29 -17.71 -24.58
CA VAL A 46 4.18 -18.39 -25.53
C VAL A 46 5.06 -19.42 -24.83
N ALA A 47 5.66 -19.06 -23.69
CA ALA A 47 6.47 -19.97 -22.89
C ALA A 47 5.67 -21.19 -22.42
N SER A 48 4.40 -21.02 -22.07
CA SER A 48 3.55 -22.13 -21.63
C SER A 48 3.31 -23.20 -22.71
N ALA A 49 3.21 -22.78 -23.97
CA ALA A 49 3.07 -23.68 -25.10
C ALA A 49 4.39 -24.45 -25.39
N LEU A 50 5.52 -23.93 -24.92
CA LEU A 50 6.88 -24.44 -25.18
C LEU A 50 7.46 -25.28 -24.03
N VAL A 51 6.70 -25.56 -22.96
CA VAL A 51 7.18 -26.36 -21.82
C VAL A 51 7.53 -27.81 -22.20
N GLY A 52 6.86 -28.33 -23.24
CA GLY A 52 7.06 -29.65 -23.83
C GLY A 52 7.89 -29.64 -25.12
N ASP A 53 8.68 -28.60 -25.36
CA ASP A 53 9.47 -28.49 -26.59
C ASP A 53 10.51 -29.60 -26.77
N SER A 54 10.80 -29.97 -28.02
CA SER A 54 11.83 -30.96 -28.36
C SER A 54 13.26 -30.45 -28.12
N ASP A 55 13.49 -29.13 -28.15
CA ASP A 55 14.78 -28.56 -27.72
C ASP A 55 14.81 -28.39 -26.19
N PRO A 56 15.69 -29.12 -25.47
CA PRO A 56 15.74 -29.09 -24.01
C PRO A 56 16.10 -27.70 -23.45
N ILE A 57 16.82 -26.87 -24.21
CA ILE A 57 17.19 -25.51 -23.77
C ILE A 57 15.97 -24.60 -23.83
N VAL A 58 15.16 -24.73 -24.88
CA VAL A 58 13.91 -23.97 -25.04
C VAL A 58 12.90 -24.40 -23.99
N ALA A 59 12.74 -25.71 -23.77
CA ALA A 59 11.85 -26.25 -22.73
C ALA A 59 12.27 -25.81 -21.31
N ALA A 60 13.58 -25.80 -21.02
CA ALA A 60 14.08 -25.35 -19.72
C ALA A 60 13.87 -23.85 -19.49
N ALA A 61 14.14 -23.01 -20.50
CA ALA A 61 13.88 -21.57 -20.44
C ALA A 61 12.38 -21.28 -20.31
N ALA A 62 11.54 -21.97 -21.08
CA ALA A 62 10.08 -21.90 -20.99
C ALA A 62 9.58 -22.22 -19.57
N ARG A 63 10.09 -23.29 -18.94
CA ARG A 63 9.76 -23.64 -17.54
C ARG A 63 10.20 -22.56 -16.55
N ARG A 64 11.36 -21.94 -16.74
CA ARG A 64 11.82 -20.82 -15.90
C ARG A 64 10.93 -19.60 -16.04
N ILE A 65 10.58 -19.22 -17.27
CA ILE A 65 9.64 -18.12 -17.53
C ILE A 65 8.29 -18.42 -16.89
N CYS A 66 7.77 -19.65 -17.02
CA CYS A 66 6.53 -20.06 -16.37
C CYS A 66 6.63 -20.05 -14.84
N ALA A 67 7.74 -20.51 -14.26
CA ALA A 67 7.94 -20.49 -12.81
C ALA A 67 8.07 -19.06 -12.26
N GLU A 68 8.79 -18.17 -12.92
CA GLU A 68 8.87 -16.76 -12.54
C GLU A 68 7.54 -16.02 -12.76
N SER A 69 6.84 -16.33 -13.84
CA SER A 69 5.53 -15.74 -14.14
C SER A 69 4.46 -16.24 -13.18
N SER A 70 4.53 -17.50 -12.76
CA SER A 70 3.70 -18.08 -11.70
C SER A 70 4.02 -17.44 -10.34
N LYS A 71 5.31 -17.26 -10.00
CA LYS A 71 5.74 -16.45 -8.85
C LYS A 71 5.29 -15.00 -8.93
N LYS A 72 5.04 -14.46 -10.11
CA LYS A 72 4.45 -13.14 -10.37
C LYS A 72 2.92 -13.20 -10.51
N GLY A 73 2.29 -14.34 -10.20
CA GLY A 73 0.85 -14.54 -10.17
C GLY A 73 0.18 -14.57 -11.55
N LEU A 74 0.74 -15.27 -12.53
CA LEU A 74 0.10 -15.60 -13.80
C LEU A 74 -0.25 -17.10 -13.84
N ILE A 75 -1.47 -17.45 -14.23
CA ILE A 75 -1.92 -18.85 -14.43
C ILE A 75 -2.58 -18.97 -15.81
N LEU A 76 -2.47 -20.16 -16.40
CA LEU A 76 -3.15 -20.54 -17.63
C LEU A 76 -4.48 -21.20 -17.28
N ARG A 77 -5.58 -20.76 -17.89
CA ARG A 77 -6.87 -21.46 -17.86
C ARG A 77 -7.25 -21.85 -19.27
N ASN A 78 -7.58 -23.13 -19.48
CA ASN A 78 -7.96 -23.77 -20.75
C ASN A 78 -7.09 -23.38 -21.96
N ASN A 79 -6.18 -24.27 -22.35
CA ASN A 79 -5.44 -24.28 -23.61
C ASN A 79 -5.17 -22.89 -24.23
N LEU A 80 -4.11 -22.22 -23.70
CA LEU A 80 -3.37 -21.10 -24.32
C LEU A 80 -3.80 -19.66 -23.98
N GLN A 81 -4.87 -19.43 -23.21
CA GLN A 81 -5.13 -18.09 -22.68
C GLN A 81 -4.53 -17.93 -21.29
N ALA A 82 -3.35 -17.30 -21.21
CA ALA A 82 -2.92 -16.74 -19.93
C ALA A 82 -3.77 -15.54 -19.63
N GLN A 83 -4.50 -15.62 -18.54
CA GLN A 83 -5.08 -14.45 -17.92
C GLN A 83 -4.14 -14.04 -16.78
N PRO A 84 -4.08 -12.73 -16.42
CA PRO A 84 -3.65 -12.39 -15.08
C PRO A 84 -4.48 -13.26 -14.13
N LEU A 85 -3.92 -13.68 -12.99
CA LEU A 85 -4.75 -14.23 -11.93
C LEU A 85 -5.94 -13.29 -11.68
N ALA A 86 -7.09 -13.62 -12.25
CA ALA A 86 -8.35 -13.50 -11.56
C ALA A 86 -8.36 -14.62 -10.52
N GLN A 87 -7.32 -14.70 -9.68
CA GLN A 87 -7.45 -15.45 -8.46
C GLN A 87 -8.45 -14.62 -7.65
N LYS A 88 -9.71 -15.06 -7.75
CA LYS A 88 -10.44 -15.46 -6.56
C LYS A 88 -9.52 -16.41 -5.77
N ILE A 89 -8.41 -15.92 -5.18
CA ILE A 89 -7.87 -16.61 -4.01
C ILE A 89 -9.05 -16.52 -3.07
N LEU A 90 -9.65 -17.67 -2.80
CA LEU A 90 -10.50 -17.81 -1.64
C LEU A 90 -9.53 -17.58 -0.47
N ILE A 91 -9.31 -16.33 -0.07
CA ILE A 91 -8.38 -15.98 1.00
C ILE A 91 -9.01 -16.57 2.25
N LYS A 92 -8.41 -17.66 2.75
CA LYS A 92 -9.00 -18.47 3.82
C LYS A 92 -8.70 -17.89 5.20
N ASP A 93 -7.62 -17.12 5.31
CA ASP A 93 -7.16 -16.56 6.56
C ASP A 93 -6.59 -15.14 6.40
N PHE A 94 -6.41 -14.47 7.53
CA PHE A 94 -5.92 -13.10 7.60
C PHE A 94 -4.45 -12.98 7.17
N TYR A 95 -3.62 -14.00 7.39
CA TYR A 95 -2.20 -13.94 7.06
C TYR A 95 -1.97 -14.02 5.54
N GLN A 96 -2.75 -14.84 4.83
CA GLN A 96 -2.79 -14.86 3.36
C GLN A 96 -3.22 -13.50 2.79
N LEU A 97 -4.13 -12.81 3.47
CA LEU A 97 -4.53 -11.45 3.08
C LEU A 97 -3.34 -10.47 3.21
N LEU A 98 -2.60 -10.52 4.32
CA LEU A 98 -1.42 -9.68 4.53
C LEU A 98 -0.33 -9.98 3.49
N ASP A 99 -0.06 -11.26 3.23
CA ASP A 99 0.95 -11.67 2.25
C ASP A 99 0.61 -11.18 0.84
N GLU A 100 -0.67 -11.22 0.46
CA GLU A 100 -1.12 -10.71 -0.84
C GLU A 100 -0.96 -9.18 -0.93
N VAL A 101 -1.21 -8.44 0.14
CA VAL A 101 -0.93 -6.98 0.18
C VAL A 101 0.55 -6.71 -0.06
N VAL A 102 1.44 -7.43 0.65
CA VAL A 102 2.89 -7.31 0.46
C VAL A 102 3.28 -7.65 -0.98
N PHE A 103 2.65 -8.68 -1.56
CA PHE A 103 2.93 -9.11 -2.90
C PHE A 103 2.50 -8.09 -3.98
N VAL A 104 1.33 -7.48 -3.82
CA VAL A 104 0.86 -6.37 -4.68
C VAL A 104 1.79 -5.17 -4.56
N ILE A 105 2.18 -4.78 -3.35
CA ILE A 105 3.13 -3.69 -3.12
C ILE A 105 4.47 -4.01 -3.80
N ARG A 106 4.99 -5.24 -3.67
CA ARG A 106 6.25 -5.66 -4.30
C ARG A 106 6.23 -5.56 -5.83
N ARG A 107 5.09 -5.83 -6.47
CA ARG A 107 4.95 -5.72 -7.94
C ARG A 107 5.12 -4.29 -8.45
N ASN A 108 4.82 -3.28 -7.63
CA ASN A 108 5.01 -1.86 -7.97
C ASN A 108 5.82 -1.12 -6.90
N LEU A 109 6.81 -1.81 -6.31
CA LEU A 109 7.53 -1.33 -5.13
C LEU A 109 8.12 0.05 -5.35
N ASN A 110 8.74 0.27 -6.52
CA ASN A 110 9.39 1.54 -6.83
C ASN A 110 8.40 2.71 -6.79
N ARG A 111 7.21 2.58 -7.38
CA ARG A 111 6.21 3.65 -7.36
C ARG A 111 5.56 3.80 -6.00
N VAL A 112 5.22 2.69 -5.33
CA VAL A 112 4.62 2.73 -3.98
C VAL A 112 5.57 3.40 -2.98
N VAL A 113 6.85 3.04 -2.99
CA VAL A 113 7.87 3.64 -2.12
C VAL A 113 8.13 5.08 -2.51
N MET A 114 8.27 5.39 -3.81
CA MET A 114 8.52 6.76 -4.27
C MET A 114 7.37 7.69 -3.89
N ASP A 115 6.12 7.31 -4.15
CA ASP A 115 4.95 8.12 -3.83
C ASP A 115 4.75 8.24 -2.32
N SER A 116 4.85 7.12 -1.58
CA SER A 116 4.77 7.14 -0.13
C SER A 116 5.84 8.04 0.48
N PHE A 117 7.09 7.94 0.02
CA PHE A 117 8.18 8.76 0.55
C PHE A 117 8.03 10.22 0.17
N LEU A 118 7.76 10.55 -1.11
CA LEU A 118 7.61 11.91 -1.60
C LEU A 118 6.50 12.66 -0.86
N PHE A 119 5.35 12.04 -0.68
CA PHE A 119 4.25 12.67 0.03
C PHE A 119 4.39 12.57 1.55
N SER A 120 5.24 11.70 2.09
CA SER A 120 5.55 11.66 3.53
C SER A 120 6.76 12.52 3.93
N ILE A 121 7.41 13.24 3.00
CA ILE A 121 8.52 14.16 3.30
C ILE A 121 8.19 15.09 4.49
N PRO A 122 7.01 15.72 4.58
CA PRO A 122 6.70 16.58 5.73
C PRO A 122 6.68 15.82 7.06
N LYS A 123 6.18 14.57 7.08
CA LYS A 123 6.20 13.70 8.27
C LYS A 123 7.62 13.34 8.65
N PHE A 124 8.45 12.91 7.70
CA PHE A 124 9.85 12.58 7.98
C PHE A 124 10.68 13.81 8.38
N ALA A 125 10.40 14.98 7.82
CA ALA A 125 11.01 16.24 8.23
C ALA A 125 10.62 16.58 9.68
N LEU A 126 9.33 16.47 10.04
CA LEU A 126 8.86 16.68 11.41
C LEU A 126 9.53 15.72 12.39
N VAL A 127 9.61 14.42 12.05
CA VAL A 127 10.29 13.40 12.85
C VAL A 127 11.78 13.73 13.01
N THR A 128 12.44 14.17 11.93
CA THR A 128 13.85 14.57 11.97
C THR A 128 14.04 15.76 12.91
N LEU A 129 13.19 16.78 12.82
CA LEU A 129 13.23 17.94 13.71
C LEU A 129 13.02 17.54 15.17
N ILE A 130 12.07 16.63 15.44
CA ILE A 130 11.84 16.05 16.77
C ILE A 130 13.09 15.36 17.31
N PHE A 131 13.77 14.57 16.50
CA PHE A 131 15.01 13.88 16.89
C PHE A 131 16.21 14.81 17.04
N LEU A 132 16.15 16.01 16.46
CA LEU A 132 17.16 17.05 16.60
C LEU A 132 16.94 17.96 17.83
N CYS A 133 15.73 18.01 18.40
CA CYS A 133 15.43 18.79 19.61
C CYS A 133 16.41 18.61 20.79
N PRO A 134 16.99 17.41 21.05
CA PRO A 134 18.05 17.22 22.05
C PRO A 134 19.30 18.08 21.86
N TYR A 135 19.62 18.37 20.60
CA TYR A 135 20.88 18.99 20.20
C TYR A 135 20.73 20.49 19.95
N PHE A 136 19.51 20.99 19.85
CA PHE A 136 19.21 22.38 19.52
C PHE A 136 18.11 22.95 20.44
N GLU A 137 18.48 23.85 21.35
CA GLU A 137 17.54 24.46 22.31
C GLU A 137 16.42 25.25 21.63
N VAL A 138 16.71 25.94 20.52
CA VAL A 138 15.71 26.69 19.75
C VAL A 138 14.59 25.77 19.24
N LEU A 139 14.93 24.55 18.78
CA LEU A 139 13.94 23.56 18.37
C LEU A 139 13.08 23.12 19.56
N LYS A 140 13.72 22.86 20.70
CA LYS A 140 13.00 22.49 21.93
C LYS A 140 11.98 23.55 22.34
N GLU A 141 12.31 24.83 22.25
CA GLU A 141 11.38 25.94 22.51
C GLU A 141 10.20 25.97 21.54
N VAL A 142 10.45 25.73 20.25
CA VAL A 142 9.39 25.67 19.22
C VAL A 142 8.46 24.48 19.45
N PHE A 143 8.99 23.29 19.78
CA PHE A 143 8.17 22.12 20.10
C PHE A 143 7.48 22.22 21.46
N ALA A 144 7.98 23.02 22.40
CA ALA A 144 7.24 23.33 23.63
C ALA A 144 5.97 24.17 23.37
N GLN A 145 5.87 24.81 22.20
CA GLN A 145 4.74 25.66 21.81
C GLN A 145 3.63 24.83 21.16
N GLY A 146 2.69 24.35 21.96
CA GLY A 146 1.53 23.58 21.48
C GLY A 146 0.73 24.28 20.38
N TRP A 147 0.69 25.61 20.35
CA TRP A 147 0.00 26.39 19.32
C TRP A 147 0.62 26.28 17.92
N ILE A 148 1.86 25.82 17.79
CA ILE A 148 2.51 25.51 16.49
C ILE A 148 2.22 24.05 16.12
N ILE A 149 2.39 23.14 17.08
CA ILE A 149 2.33 21.70 16.82
C ILE A 149 0.90 21.20 16.62
N PHE A 150 -0.08 21.71 17.38
CA PHE A 150 -1.47 21.29 17.20
C PHE A 150 -1.99 21.61 15.80
N PRO A 151 -1.90 22.86 15.28
CA PRO A 151 -2.31 23.13 13.90
C PRO A 151 -1.55 22.30 12.87
N ALA A 152 -0.26 22.04 13.08
CA ALA A 152 0.53 21.21 12.18
C ALA A 152 -0.01 19.77 12.09
N ILE A 153 -0.38 19.16 13.23
CA ILE A 153 -1.02 17.83 13.28
C ILE A 153 -2.34 17.86 12.50
N PHE A 154 -3.19 18.85 12.73
CA PHE A 154 -4.49 18.96 12.05
C PHE A 154 -4.35 19.20 10.55
N VAL A 155 -3.46 20.10 10.13
CA VAL A 155 -3.22 20.38 8.71
C VAL A 155 -2.73 19.13 8.01
N TYR A 156 -1.81 18.41 8.65
CA TYR A 156 -1.28 17.18 8.09
C TYR A 156 -2.36 16.11 7.95
N GLU A 157 -3.03 15.75 9.05
CA GLU A 157 -3.98 14.64 9.05
C GLU A 157 -5.22 14.95 8.20
N ALA A 158 -5.74 16.17 8.22
CA ALA A 158 -6.96 16.50 7.49
C ALA A 158 -6.75 16.77 5.99
N PHE A 159 -5.58 17.29 5.58
CA PHE A 159 -5.35 17.72 4.19
C PHE A 159 -4.22 16.96 3.50
N TRP A 160 -3.15 16.65 4.21
CA TRP A 160 -1.98 16.03 3.60
C TRP A 160 -2.12 14.50 3.48
N ARG A 161 -2.66 13.84 4.51
CA ARG A 161 -2.91 12.39 4.48
C ARG A 161 -3.78 11.94 3.29
N PRO A 162 -4.90 12.61 2.94
CA PRO A 162 -5.67 12.27 1.75
C PRO A 162 -4.87 12.34 0.43
N LEU A 163 -3.86 13.22 0.34
CA LEU A 163 -2.97 13.27 -0.83
C LEU A 163 -2.09 12.02 -0.92
N ILE A 164 -1.42 11.64 0.18
CA ILE A 164 -0.60 10.43 0.27
C ILE A 164 -1.43 9.22 -0.14
N TRP A 165 -2.63 9.13 0.40
CA TRP A 165 -3.54 8.03 0.16
C TRP A 165 -4.00 7.95 -1.29
N SER A 166 -4.25 9.09 -1.95
CA SER A 166 -4.57 9.12 -3.38
C SER A 166 -3.43 8.62 -4.28
N SER A 167 -2.20 9.09 -4.04
CA SER A 167 -1.03 8.71 -4.86
C SER A 167 -0.63 7.26 -4.59
N THR A 168 -0.47 6.90 -3.32
CA THR A 168 -0.08 5.55 -2.90
C THR A 168 -1.15 4.53 -3.29
N GLY A 169 -2.43 4.89 -3.16
CA GLY A 169 -3.54 4.05 -3.60
C GLY A 169 -3.53 3.79 -5.10
N ALA A 170 -3.24 4.81 -5.92
CA ALA A 170 -3.07 4.64 -7.36
C ALA A 170 -1.89 3.71 -7.69
N ALA A 171 -0.74 3.89 -7.04
CA ALA A 171 0.42 3.03 -7.21
C ALA A 171 0.14 1.57 -6.81
N VAL A 172 -0.62 1.34 -5.74
CA VAL A 172 -1.04 0.00 -5.33
C VAL A 172 -2.00 -0.62 -6.34
N LEU A 173 -2.97 0.14 -6.86
CA LEU A 173 -3.90 -0.32 -7.91
C LEU A 173 -3.17 -0.77 -9.18
N GLU A 174 -2.10 -0.08 -9.57
CA GLU A 174 -1.25 -0.49 -10.69
C GLU A 174 -0.51 -1.81 -10.45
N GLY A 175 -0.24 -2.13 -9.18
CA GLY A 175 0.37 -3.40 -8.75
C GLY A 175 -0.54 -4.61 -8.94
N PHE A 176 -1.86 -4.42 -9.08
CA PHE A 176 -2.78 -5.52 -9.38
C PHE A 176 -2.59 -6.04 -10.81
N PRO A 177 -2.80 -7.35 -11.04
CA PRO A 177 -2.62 -7.94 -12.35
C PRO A 177 -3.83 -7.68 -13.27
N GLU A 178 -4.99 -7.27 -12.73
CA GLU A 178 -6.20 -7.00 -13.51
C GLU A 178 -6.17 -5.63 -14.20
N ASN A 179 -6.42 -5.62 -15.50
CA ASN A 179 -6.48 -4.39 -16.30
C ASN A 179 -7.60 -3.44 -15.84
N VAL A 180 -8.67 -3.96 -15.26
CA VAL A 180 -9.79 -3.15 -14.75
C VAL A 180 -9.34 -2.27 -13.58
N LEU A 181 -8.70 -2.86 -12.57
CA LEU A 181 -8.14 -2.14 -11.42
C LEU A 181 -6.99 -1.20 -11.84
N ARG A 182 -6.16 -1.63 -12.78
CA ARG A 182 -5.13 -0.75 -13.36
C ARG A 182 -5.73 0.47 -14.05
N ARG A 183 -6.85 0.34 -14.77
CA ARG A 183 -7.56 1.48 -15.36
C ARG A 183 -8.20 2.38 -14.30
N GLN A 184 -8.61 1.83 -13.16
CA GLN A 184 -9.09 2.63 -12.03
C GLN A 184 -7.99 3.48 -11.40
N SER A 185 -6.71 3.08 -11.46
CA SER A 185 -5.58 3.91 -10.98
C SER A 185 -5.54 5.28 -11.65
N MET A 186 -5.83 5.36 -12.96
CA MET A 186 -5.87 6.65 -13.69
C MET A 186 -7.00 7.55 -13.19
N LYS A 187 -8.10 6.96 -12.70
CA LYS A 187 -9.24 7.68 -12.10
C LYS A 187 -8.97 8.13 -10.67
N MET A 188 -7.96 7.58 -9.99
CA MET A 188 -7.52 7.98 -8.65
C MET A 188 -6.63 9.24 -8.64
N SER A 189 -6.52 9.94 -9.78
CA SER A 189 -5.73 11.16 -9.90
C SER A 189 -6.60 12.41 -10.03
N GLY A 190 -6.12 13.53 -9.49
CA GLY A 190 -6.70 14.86 -9.70
C GLY A 190 -7.59 15.39 -8.58
N VAL A 191 -7.96 16.68 -8.72
CA VAL A 191 -8.58 17.49 -7.66
C VAL A 191 -9.95 16.96 -7.20
N ARG A 192 -10.77 16.44 -8.13
CA ARG A 192 -12.10 15.91 -7.79
C ARG A 192 -12.00 14.65 -6.93
N PHE A 193 -11.03 13.80 -7.22
CA PHE A 193 -10.79 12.57 -6.48
C PHE A 193 -10.21 12.87 -5.09
N TYR A 194 -9.24 13.79 -5.00
CA TYR A 194 -8.74 14.30 -3.73
C TYR A 194 -9.86 14.83 -2.84
N ARG A 195 -10.77 15.68 -3.38
CA ARG A 195 -11.92 16.17 -2.61
C ARG A 195 -12.80 15.03 -2.11
N LYS A 196 -13.06 14.02 -2.93
CA LYS A 196 -13.86 12.85 -2.54
C LYS A 196 -13.21 12.10 -1.37
N ILE A 197 -11.91 11.83 -1.44
CA ILE A 197 -11.18 11.19 -0.33
C ILE A 197 -11.20 12.08 0.90
N LEU A 198 -10.88 13.37 0.74
CA LEU A 198 -10.85 14.32 1.84
C LEU A 198 -12.16 14.32 2.64
N PHE A 199 -13.33 14.36 1.97
CA PHE A 199 -14.62 14.33 2.67
C PHE A 199 -14.97 12.96 3.25
N LEU A 200 -14.63 11.86 2.57
CA LEU A 200 -14.94 10.52 3.05
C LEU A 200 -14.08 10.13 4.26
N ASP A 201 -12.84 10.62 4.32
CA ASP A 201 -11.88 10.29 5.36
C ASP A 201 -11.77 11.37 6.45
N LEU A 202 -12.44 12.52 6.29
CA LEU A 202 -12.33 13.68 7.17
C LEU A 202 -12.58 13.33 8.64
N VAL A 203 -13.62 12.56 8.92
CA VAL A 203 -14.01 12.21 10.29
C VAL A 203 -12.96 11.32 10.94
N GLU A 204 -12.47 10.31 10.21
CA GLU A 204 -11.40 9.41 10.67
C GLU A 204 -10.11 10.21 10.95
N SER A 205 -9.71 11.05 9.99
CA SER A 205 -8.51 11.87 10.07
C SER A 205 -8.57 12.92 11.19
N LEU A 206 -9.72 13.60 11.39
CA LEU A 206 -9.89 14.56 12.48
C LEU A 206 -9.88 13.90 13.86
N LEU A 207 -10.52 12.74 14.01
CA LEU A 207 -10.47 12.00 15.28
C LEU A 207 -9.05 11.52 15.59
N TYR A 208 -8.32 11.05 14.59
CA TYR A 208 -6.93 10.68 14.76
C TYR A 208 -6.05 11.89 15.14
N ALA A 209 -6.27 13.04 14.50
CA ALA A 209 -5.60 14.30 14.86
C ALA A 209 -5.88 14.70 16.32
N VAL A 210 -7.11 14.52 16.80
CA VAL A 210 -7.48 14.75 18.21
C VAL A 210 -6.73 13.78 19.13
N VAL A 211 -6.64 12.49 18.78
CA VAL A 211 -5.86 11.51 19.56
C VAL A 211 -4.41 11.96 19.69
N LEU A 212 -3.75 12.26 18.56
CA LEU A 212 -2.35 12.73 18.54
C LEU A 212 -2.18 14.03 19.33
N THR A 213 -3.12 14.96 19.20
CA THR A 213 -3.14 16.22 19.95
C THR A 213 -3.28 15.99 21.45
N CYS A 214 -4.15 15.08 21.90
CA CYS A 214 -4.30 14.73 23.31
C CYS A 214 -3.03 14.08 23.87
N VAL A 215 -2.38 13.19 23.10
CA VAL A 215 -1.08 12.60 23.49
C VAL A 215 -0.02 13.68 23.61
N TYR A 216 0.03 14.63 22.67
CA TYR A 216 0.98 15.74 22.70
C TYR A 216 0.70 16.76 23.81
N ALA A 217 -0.57 17.04 24.09
CA ALA A 217 -0.99 17.91 25.20
C ALA A 217 -0.65 17.29 26.56
N TRP A 218 -0.79 15.97 26.69
CA TRP A 218 -0.33 15.23 27.87
C TRP A 218 1.19 15.32 28.01
N TYR A 219 1.95 15.19 26.91
CA TYR A 219 3.41 15.42 26.90
C TYR A 219 3.79 16.82 27.42
N LEU A 220 3.08 17.86 26.99
CA LEU A 220 3.29 19.24 27.45
C LEU A 220 2.79 19.49 28.88
N ASN A 221 2.32 18.46 29.58
CA ASN A 221 1.72 18.53 30.91
C ASN A 221 0.48 19.46 30.99
N TYR A 222 -0.25 19.66 29.90
CA TYR A 222 -1.54 20.38 29.94
C TYR A 222 -2.61 19.61 30.71
N PHE A 223 -2.51 18.28 30.74
CA PHE A 223 -3.39 17.40 31.52
C PHE A 223 -2.58 16.29 32.18
N SER A 224 -2.97 15.86 33.38
CA SER A 224 -2.27 14.82 34.15
C SER A 224 -2.59 13.38 33.73
N SER A 225 -3.50 13.19 32.78
CA SER A 225 -4.12 11.91 32.48
C SER A 225 -4.20 11.62 30.98
N LEU A 226 -3.94 10.37 30.59
CA LEU A 226 -4.08 9.86 29.22
C LEU A 226 -5.49 9.37 28.88
N TRP A 227 -6.42 9.39 29.84
CA TRP A 227 -7.81 8.96 29.62
C TRP A 227 -8.50 9.66 28.45
N PRO A 228 -8.33 10.99 28.22
CA PRO A 228 -8.90 11.64 27.04
C PRO A 228 -8.41 11.03 25.73
N ALA A 229 -7.10 10.80 25.59
CA ALA A 229 -6.52 10.17 24.41
C ALA A 229 -7.06 8.75 24.20
N ALA A 230 -7.20 7.96 25.28
CA ALA A 230 -7.74 6.61 25.22
C ALA A 230 -9.21 6.59 24.76
N ILE A 231 -10.05 7.51 25.26
CA ILE A 231 -11.45 7.63 24.85
C ILE A 231 -11.56 7.98 23.36
N PHE A 232 -10.81 8.99 22.91
CA PHE A 232 -10.79 9.36 21.49
C PHE A 232 -10.23 8.24 20.61
N PHE A 233 -9.25 7.48 21.10
CA PHE A 233 -8.70 6.34 20.38
C PHE A 233 -9.73 5.23 20.20
N LEU A 234 -10.58 4.97 21.19
CA LEU A 234 -11.70 4.02 21.06
C LEU A 234 -12.71 4.47 19.99
N PHE A 235 -13.09 5.75 19.99
CA PHE A 235 -13.99 6.29 18.97
C PHE A 235 -13.35 6.23 17.57
N TRP A 236 -12.08 6.62 17.47
CA TRP A 236 -11.31 6.51 16.24
C TRP A 236 -11.27 5.06 15.75
N ALA A 237 -10.98 4.10 16.61
CA ALA A 237 -10.91 2.68 16.25
C ALA A 237 -12.25 2.16 15.70
N MET A 238 -13.38 2.54 16.31
CA MET A 238 -14.71 2.19 15.79
C MET A 238 -14.95 2.74 14.38
N ILE A 239 -14.59 4.01 14.15
CA ILE A 239 -14.75 4.67 12.85
C ILE A 239 -13.77 4.12 11.82
N TRP A 240 -12.54 3.82 12.22
CA TRP A 240 -11.51 3.21 11.39
C TRP A 240 -11.94 1.81 10.90
N VAL A 241 -12.60 1.01 11.74
CA VAL A 241 -13.13 -0.30 11.34
C VAL A 241 -14.23 -0.14 10.28
N ASP A 242 -15.18 0.79 10.50
CA ASP A 242 -16.26 1.06 9.53
C ASP A 242 -15.72 1.62 8.19
N SER A 243 -14.78 2.56 8.28
CA SER A 243 -14.11 3.17 7.13
C SER A 243 -13.30 2.14 6.34
N SER A 244 -12.56 1.26 7.02
CA SER A 244 -11.78 0.19 6.38
C SER A 244 -12.66 -0.77 5.58
N CYS A 245 -13.93 -0.95 5.98
CA CYS A 245 -14.88 -1.81 5.28
C CYS A 245 -15.61 -1.13 4.12
N SER A 246 -15.70 0.21 4.10
CA SER A 246 -16.65 0.91 3.22
C SER A 246 -16.05 2.05 2.40
N THR A 247 -15.01 2.73 2.87
CA THR A 247 -14.47 3.96 2.28
C THR A 247 -13.86 3.71 0.90
N VAL A 248 -12.99 2.70 0.77
CA VAL A 248 -12.35 2.41 -0.53
C VAL A 248 -13.35 1.92 -1.57
N ALA A 249 -14.38 1.18 -1.15
CA ALA A 249 -15.46 0.75 -2.04
C ALA A 249 -16.30 1.93 -2.54
N ARG A 250 -16.65 2.89 -1.65
CA ARG A 250 -17.31 4.16 -2.04
C ARG A 250 -16.43 5.02 -2.94
N ILE A 251 -15.11 4.92 -2.82
CA ILE A 251 -14.15 5.64 -3.67
C ILE A 251 -14.13 5.03 -5.07
N LEU A 252 -14.00 3.71 -5.17
CA LEU A 252 -13.83 2.97 -6.43
C LEU A 252 -15.12 2.84 -7.26
N ILE A 253 -16.28 2.71 -6.61
CA ILE A 253 -17.57 2.68 -7.31
C ILE A 253 -18.22 4.07 -7.20
N SER A 254 -18.21 4.82 -8.30
CA SER A 254 -19.02 6.05 -8.40
C SER A 254 -20.51 5.67 -8.43
N ASP A 255 -21.32 6.29 -7.58
CA ASP A 255 -22.79 6.15 -7.51
C ASP A 255 -23.36 4.84 -6.95
N SER A 256 -22.57 4.01 -6.25
CA SER A 256 -23.15 2.86 -5.55
C SER A 256 -24.00 3.30 -4.35
N GLU A 257 -25.31 3.04 -4.40
CA GLU A 257 -26.18 3.12 -3.23
C GLU A 257 -25.57 2.28 -2.09
N ALA A 258 -25.57 2.83 -0.86
CA ALA A 258 -25.06 2.15 0.34
C ALA A 258 -25.59 0.70 0.51
N ARG A 259 -26.75 0.41 -0.09
CA ARG A 259 -27.43 -0.89 -0.09
C ARG A 259 -26.71 -1.97 -0.91
N ILE A 260 -25.98 -1.60 -1.99
CA ILE A 260 -25.19 -2.53 -2.83
C ILE A 260 -23.92 -2.96 -2.09
N LEU A 261 -23.27 -2.01 -1.39
CA LEU A 261 -22.11 -2.26 -0.54
C LEU A 261 -22.43 -3.22 0.62
N TRP A 262 -23.61 -3.06 1.24
CA TRP A 262 -24.07 -3.88 2.36
C TRP A 262 -24.37 -5.35 1.99
N ARG A 263 -24.88 -5.62 0.78
CA ARG A 263 -25.20 -6.99 0.33
C ARG A 263 -23.98 -7.86 0.01
N SER A 264 -22.80 -7.25 -0.11
CA SER A 264 -21.58 -7.90 -0.61
C SER A 264 -20.72 -8.63 0.44
N GLY A 265 -21.18 -8.80 1.69
CA GLY A 265 -20.49 -9.64 2.69
C GLY A 265 -19.88 -8.90 3.89
N TYR A 266 -20.61 -7.92 4.44
CA TYR A 266 -20.19 -7.05 5.55
C TYR A 266 -19.61 -7.79 6.77
N ILE A 267 -20.14 -8.97 7.12
CA ILE A 267 -19.78 -9.71 8.34
C ILE A 267 -18.36 -10.31 8.25
N GLY A 268 -17.94 -10.80 7.07
CA GLY A 268 -16.59 -11.36 6.89
C GLY A 268 -15.50 -10.28 6.91
N ASN A 269 -15.81 -9.11 6.36
CA ASN A 269 -14.90 -7.98 6.28
C ASN A 269 -14.68 -7.31 7.64
N PHE A 270 -15.72 -7.26 8.49
CA PHE A 270 -15.63 -6.71 9.84
C PHE A 270 -14.62 -7.44 10.72
N THR A 271 -14.64 -8.77 10.75
CA THR A 271 -13.69 -9.56 11.54
C THR A 271 -12.25 -9.40 11.04
N LEU A 272 -12.06 -9.29 9.72
CA LEU A 272 -10.75 -9.04 9.12
C LEU A 272 -10.22 -7.64 9.48
N ALA A 273 -11.08 -6.62 9.41
CA ALA A 273 -10.74 -5.25 9.80
C ALA A 273 -10.33 -5.18 11.29
N ILE A 274 -11.07 -5.82 12.19
CA ILE A 274 -10.70 -5.91 13.62
C ILE A 274 -9.34 -6.60 13.79
N LYS A 275 -9.11 -7.74 13.11
CA LYS A 275 -7.82 -8.44 13.18
C LYS A 275 -6.67 -7.56 12.70
N LEU A 276 -6.86 -6.80 11.62
CA LEU A 276 -5.85 -5.84 11.18
C LEU A 276 -5.62 -4.75 12.24
N GLY A 277 -6.68 -4.15 12.77
CA GLY A 277 -6.58 -3.11 13.79
C GLY A 277 -5.81 -3.58 15.01
N MET A 278 -6.07 -4.81 15.47
CA MET A 278 -5.33 -5.44 16.57
C MET A 278 -3.86 -5.65 16.24
N VAL A 279 -3.53 -6.13 15.04
CA VAL A 279 -2.15 -6.32 14.60
C VAL A 279 -1.41 -4.99 14.47
N LEU A 280 -2.06 -3.95 13.93
CA LEU A 280 -1.49 -2.60 13.88
C LEU A 280 -1.25 -2.06 15.29
N ALA A 281 -2.22 -2.20 16.21
CA ALA A 281 -2.06 -1.77 17.59
C ALA A 281 -0.90 -2.48 18.29
N LEU A 282 -0.77 -3.80 18.11
CA LEU A 282 0.37 -4.59 18.61
C LEU A 282 1.70 -4.14 18.00
N LEU A 283 1.71 -3.84 16.69
CA LEU A 283 2.90 -3.37 16.01
C LEU A 283 3.31 -1.98 16.53
N TYR A 284 2.36 -1.06 16.73
CA TYR A 284 2.63 0.22 17.36
C TYR A 284 3.19 0.05 18.78
N LEU A 285 2.58 -0.80 19.61
CA LEU A 285 3.08 -1.10 20.96
C LEU A 285 4.50 -1.68 20.92
N MET A 286 4.78 -2.59 19.99
CA MET A 286 6.10 -3.18 19.81
C MET A 286 7.14 -2.14 19.37
N ILE A 287 6.81 -1.26 18.41
CA ILE A 287 7.70 -0.18 17.97
C ILE A 287 7.98 0.79 19.11
N VAL A 288 6.93 1.23 19.81
CA VAL A 288 7.05 2.15 20.96
C VAL A 288 7.88 1.50 22.07
N GLY A 289 7.54 0.27 22.49
CA GLY A 289 8.25 -0.45 23.54
C GLY A 289 9.72 -0.76 23.20
N SER A 290 10.00 -1.13 21.95
CA SER A 290 11.37 -1.34 21.47
C SER A 290 12.16 -0.02 21.43
N SER A 291 11.52 1.09 21.06
CA SER A 291 12.15 2.40 21.04
C SER A 291 12.51 2.90 22.43
N VAL A 292 11.61 2.72 23.42
CA VAL A 292 11.91 2.98 24.84
C VAL A 292 13.12 2.16 25.29
N SER A 293 13.14 0.87 24.95
CA SER A 293 14.20 -0.05 25.36
C SER A 293 15.55 0.34 24.75
N LEU A 294 15.58 0.73 23.47
CA LEU A 294 16.80 1.20 22.80
C LEU A 294 17.33 2.50 23.42
N LEU A 295 16.46 3.47 23.70
CA LEU A 295 16.86 4.73 24.36
C LEU A 295 17.52 4.47 25.72
N TRP A 296 16.98 3.51 26.48
CA TRP A 296 17.53 3.11 27.77
C TRP A 296 18.88 2.40 27.62
N ILE A 297 19.01 1.47 26.67
CA ILE A 297 20.26 0.73 26.40
C ILE A 297 21.40 1.66 25.98
N PHE A 298 21.12 2.69 25.19
CA PHE A 298 22.13 3.64 24.72
C PHE A 298 22.48 4.75 25.73
N GLY A 299 21.94 4.72 26.95
CA GLY A 299 22.26 5.71 27.99
C GLY A 299 21.76 7.12 27.65
N PHE A 300 20.71 7.22 26.84
CA PHE A 300 20.00 8.48 26.60
C PHE A 300 18.90 8.71 27.64
N ASP A 301 19.07 8.14 28.83
CA ASP A 301 18.21 8.39 29.98
C ASP A 301 18.32 9.85 30.41
N ALA A 302 19.49 10.49 30.48
CA ALA A 302 19.55 11.93 30.85
C ALA A 302 18.79 12.89 29.89
N LEU A 303 18.44 12.43 28.69
CA LEU A 303 17.46 13.08 27.80
C LEU A 303 16.00 12.92 28.27
N LEU A 304 15.76 12.48 29.51
CA LEU A 304 14.51 12.00 30.14
C LEU A 304 13.34 13.00 30.24
N ASN A 305 13.53 14.27 29.90
CA ASN A 305 12.40 15.17 29.61
C ASN A 305 11.87 15.01 28.16
N GLY A 306 12.65 14.37 27.27
CA GLY A 306 12.37 14.09 25.87
C GLY A 306 12.03 12.65 25.43
N PRO A 307 11.92 11.59 26.27
CA PRO A 307 11.60 10.25 25.80
C PRO A 307 10.20 10.24 25.19
N ILE A 308 9.27 11.04 25.71
CA ILE A 308 7.92 11.14 25.16
C ILE A 308 7.93 11.85 23.79
N LEU A 309 8.74 12.89 23.59
CA LEU A 309 8.88 13.54 22.29
C LEU A 309 9.53 12.60 21.25
N PHE A 310 10.56 11.87 21.64
CA PHE A 310 11.18 10.83 20.81
C PHE A 310 10.18 9.72 20.46
N LEU A 311 9.42 9.23 21.43
CA LEU A 311 8.39 8.22 21.21
C LEU A 311 7.29 8.74 20.28
N PHE A 312 6.89 10.00 20.43
CA PHE A 312 5.96 10.66 19.53
C PHE A 312 6.52 10.71 18.10
N GLY A 313 7.80 11.03 17.94
CA GLY A 313 8.50 10.94 16.64
C GLY A 313 8.49 9.52 16.05
N PHE A 314 8.73 8.48 16.85
CA PHE A 314 8.66 7.08 16.40
C PHE A 314 7.24 6.67 16.00
N VAL A 315 6.21 7.11 16.72
CA VAL A 315 4.80 6.84 16.37
C VAL A 315 4.46 7.47 15.02
N ILE A 316 4.86 8.73 14.79
CA ILE A 316 4.62 9.42 13.52
C ILE A 316 5.38 8.72 12.38
N ALA A 317 6.62 8.31 12.61
CA ALA A 317 7.41 7.58 11.62
C ALA A 317 6.81 6.22 11.28
N ALA A 318 6.36 5.47 12.30
CA ALA A 318 5.68 4.20 12.13
C ALA A 318 4.39 4.36 11.33
N ASP A 319 3.59 5.39 11.62
CA ASP A 319 2.36 5.68 10.88
C ASP A 319 2.63 6.00 9.40
N ALA A 320 3.65 6.82 9.11
CA ALA A 320 4.08 7.09 7.73
C ALA A 320 4.50 5.82 6.97
N LEU A 321 5.17 4.88 7.64
CA LEU A 321 5.63 3.63 7.03
C LEU A 321 4.50 2.60 6.85
N LEU A 322 3.47 2.64 7.70
CA LEU A 322 2.34 1.71 7.67
C LEU A 322 1.21 2.18 6.76
N ASP A 323 1.10 3.48 6.48
CA ASP A 323 0.08 4.06 5.58
C ASP A 323 -0.05 3.31 4.24
N PRO A 324 1.03 2.96 3.50
CA PRO A 324 0.93 2.20 2.25
C PRO A 324 0.35 0.79 2.45
N PHE A 325 0.66 0.17 3.58
CA PHE A 325 0.18 -1.17 3.92
C PHE A 325 -1.31 -1.15 4.26
N VAL A 326 -1.74 -0.18 5.08
CA VAL A 326 -3.15 0.01 5.44
C VAL A 326 -3.98 0.30 4.17
N MET A 327 -3.47 1.17 3.29
CA MET A 327 -4.13 1.47 2.02
C MET A 327 -4.26 0.23 1.13
N GLY A 328 -3.16 -0.51 0.95
CA GLY A 328 -3.18 -1.71 0.11
C GLY A 328 -4.09 -2.80 0.66
N TYR A 329 -4.16 -2.93 1.98
CA TYR A 329 -5.14 -3.80 2.63
C TYR A 329 -6.58 -3.37 2.34
N ARG A 330 -6.93 -2.09 2.50
CA ARG A 330 -8.30 -1.61 2.27
C ARG A 330 -8.71 -1.79 0.81
N ILE A 331 -7.80 -1.59 -0.14
CA ILE A 331 -8.01 -1.84 -1.57
C ILE A 331 -8.22 -3.33 -1.84
N LEU A 332 -7.39 -4.20 -1.26
CA LEU A 332 -7.53 -5.65 -1.45
C LEU A 332 -8.82 -6.19 -0.83
N LEU A 333 -9.17 -5.74 0.38
CA LEU A 333 -10.43 -6.09 1.05
C LEU A 333 -11.63 -5.67 0.18
N THR A 334 -11.58 -4.46 -0.37
CA THR A 334 -12.61 -3.95 -1.29
C THR A 334 -12.71 -4.77 -2.58
N ARG A 335 -11.58 -5.15 -3.17
CA ARG A 335 -11.55 -6.01 -4.36
C ARG A 335 -12.18 -7.39 -4.09
N LEU A 336 -11.96 -7.95 -2.91
CA LEU A 336 -12.46 -9.27 -2.53
C LEU A 336 -13.94 -9.26 -2.16
N SER A 337 -14.45 -8.12 -1.67
CA SER A 337 -15.84 -7.96 -1.28
C SER A 337 -16.74 -7.59 -2.46
N LEU A 338 -16.23 -6.84 -3.43
CA LEU A 338 -17.03 -6.41 -4.58
C LEU A 338 -17.17 -7.51 -5.63
N ASP A 339 -18.39 -7.64 -6.17
CA ASP A 339 -18.62 -8.50 -7.33
C ASP A 339 -17.80 -7.99 -8.54
N PRO A 340 -17.19 -8.89 -9.35
CA PRO A 340 -16.33 -8.49 -10.48
C PRO A 340 -17.04 -7.63 -11.54
N GLY A 341 -18.37 -7.61 -11.57
CA GLY A 341 -19.17 -6.76 -12.47
C GLY A 341 -19.37 -5.33 -11.97
N CYS A 342 -18.94 -5.02 -10.74
CA CYS A 342 -19.08 -3.70 -10.12
C CYS A 342 -17.79 -2.86 -10.15
N LEU A 343 -16.65 -3.46 -10.51
CA LEU A 343 -15.33 -2.82 -10.67
C LEU A 343 -15.03 -2.58 -12.15
#